data_AF-A0A7L3L0L3-F1
#
_entry.id   AF-A0A7L3L0L3-F1
#
_cell.length_a   1.000
_cell.length_b   1.000
_cell.length_c   1.000
_cell.angle_alpha   90.00
_cell.angle_beta   90.00
_cell.angle_gamma   90.00
#
_symmetry.space_group_name_H-M   'P 1'
#
loop_
_entity.id
_entity.type
_entity.pdbx_description
1 polymer ?
#
loop_
_entity_poly.entity_id
_entity_poly.type
_entity_poly.pdbx_seq_one_letter_code
_entity_poly.pdbx_strand_id
1 'polypeptide(L)'
;AEVEETLKRIQTHKGVVATMVINAEGVPVRTTLDNSSTVQNASLLRPLTEKARSAVRDLDPENDLTFLRIKSKKNEIMIAPGKISIKTTAE
;
A
#
# COMPACT_ATOMS: atom_id res chain seq x y z
N ALA A 1 -19.09 -2.32 -0.73
CA ALA A 1 -19.14 -3.66 -0.09
C ALA A 1 -17.88 -4.49 -0.42
N GLU A 2 -17.48 -4.61 -1.69
CA GLU A 2 -16.35 -5.47 -2.13
C GLU A 2 -14.97 -5.14 -1.50
N VAL A 3 -14.63 -3.84 -1.40
CA VAL A 3 -13.35 -3.39 -0.81
C VAL A 3 -13.25 -3.78 0.67
N GLU A 4 -14.35 -3.70 1.40
CA GLU A 4 -14.38 -3.99 2.84
C GLU A 4 -14.28 -5.48 3.14
N GLU A 5 -14.90 -6.31 2.30
CA GLU A 5 -14.73 -7.77 2.37
C GLU A 5 -13.30 -8.18 2.04
N THR A 6 -12.70 -7.56 1.01
CA THR A 6 -11.30 -7.82 0.63
C THR A 6 -10.34 -7.44 1.75
N LEU A 7 -10.55 -6.28 2.38
CA LEU A 7 -9.76 -5.84 3.53
C LEU A 7 -9.91 -6.81 4.72
N LYS A 8 -11.13 -7.27 5.04
CA LYS A 8 -11.34 -8.27 6.11
C LYS A 8 -10.65 -9.59 5.80
N ARG A 9 -10.69 -10.05 4.54
CA ARG A 9 -10.00 -11.27 4.10
C ARG A 9 -8.48 -11.13 4.28
N ILE A 10 -7.91 -9.99 3.89
CA ILE A 10 -6.48 -9.67 4.08
C ILE A 10 -6.13 -9.62 5.57
N GLN A 11 -6.91 -8.92 6.40
CA GLN A 11 -6.68 -8.84 7.86
C GLN A 11 -6.68 -10.21 8.55
N THR A 12 -7.40 -11.19 8.00
CA THR A 12 -7.49 -12.55 8.57
C THR A 12 -6.23 -13.39 8.30
N HIS A 13 -5.39 -12.98 7.34
CA HIS A 13 -4.16 -13.73 7.05
C HIS A 13 -3.11 -13.55 8.16
N LYS A 14 -2.50 -14.67 8.58
CA LYS A 14 -1.42 -14.67 9.58
C LYS A 14 -0.21 -13.90 9.05
N GLY A 15 0.23 -12.89 9.80
CA GLY A 15 1.33 -11.99 9.43
C GLY A 15 0.88 -10.57 9.07
N VAL A 16 -0.41 -10.38 8.78
CA VAL A 16 -0.95 -9.04 8.52
C VAL A 16 -0.95 -8.22 9.80
N VAL A 17 -0.11 -7.19 9.83
CA VAL A 17 -0.03 -6.24 10.95
C VAL A 17 -1.03 -5.12 10.74
N ALA A 18 -1.19 -4.64 9.49
CA ALA A 18 -2.08 -3.52 9.22
C ALA A 18 -2.58 -3.40 7.79
N THR A 19 -3.77 -2.84 7.62
CA THR A 19 -4.29 -2.48 6.29
C THR A 19 -4.58 -1.00 6.24
N MET A 20 -4.32 -0.36 5.10
CA MET A 20 -4.53 1.06 4.92
C MET A 20 -5.06 1.37 3.53
N VAL A 21 -6.04 2.25 3.42
CA VAL A 21 -6.59 2.71 2.15
C VAL A 21 -6.31 4.19 2.07
N ILE A 22 -5.57 4.60 1.05
CA ILE A 22 -5.21 6.00 0.81
C ILE A 22 -5.89 6.44 -0.49
N ASN A 23 -6.43 7.66 -0.50
CA ASN A 23 -6.95 8.28 -1.72
C ASN A 23 -5.80 8.81 -2.62
N ALA A 24 -6.14 9.29 -3.82
CA ALA A 24 -5.15 9.87 -4.75
C ALA A 24 -4.48 11.15 -4.20
N GLU A 25 -5.10 11.79 -3.20
CA GLU A 25 -4.58 13.00 -2.54
C GLU A 25 -3.60 12.66 -1.41
N GLY A 26 -3.38 11.39 -1.09
CA GLY A 26 -2.52 10.97 0.02
C GLY A 26 -3.20 10.99 1.39
N VAL A 27 -4.53 11.17 1.43
CA VAL A 27 -5.33 11.15 2.65
C VAL A 27 -5.76 9.70 2.94
N PRO A 28 -5.47 9.18 4.15
CA PRO A 28 -5.94 7.86 4.56
C PRO A 28 -7.46 7.87 4.78
N VAL A 29 -8.17 7.04 4.02
CA VAL A 29 -9.63 6.84 4.12
C VAL A 29 -9.97 5.79 5.18
N ARG A 30 -9.15 4.73 5.27
CA ARG A 30 -9.29 3.67 6.27
C ARG A 30 -7.92 3.16 6.68
N THR A 31 -7.75 2.81 7.94
CA THR A 31 -6.50 2.27 8.46
C THR A 31 -6.80 1.44 9.71
N THR A 32 -5.99 0.41 9.95
CA THR A 32 -5.96 -0.29 11.25
C THR A 32 -4.78 0.16 12.11
N LEU A 33 -3.97 1.11 11.63
CA LEU A 33 -2.89 1.75 12.38
C LEU A 33 -3.40 2.98 13.13
N ASP A 34 -2.61 3.45 14.08
CA ASP A 34 -2.82 4.74 14.72
C ASP A 34 -2.73 5.90 13.70
N ASN A 35 -3.43 7.00 14.00
CA ASN A 35 -3.51 8.14 13.08
C ASN A 35 -2.13 8.76 12.79
N SER A 36 -1.22 8.79 13.78
CA SER A 36 0.11 9.37 13.61
C SER A 36 0.94 8.58 12.60
N SER A 37 1.06 7.27 12.80
CA SER A 37 1.75 6.37 11.88
C SER A 37 1.10 6.36 10.50
N THR A 38 -0.23 6.40 10.43
CA THR A 38 -0.96 6.38 9.17
C THR A 38 -0.61 7.59 8.30
N VAL A 39 -0.66 8.79 8.86
CA VAL A 39 -0.33 10.03 8.13
C VAL A 39 1.13 10.02 7.66
N GLN A 40 2.05 9.62 8.53
CA GLN A 40 3.47 9.51 8.16
C GLN A 40 3.70 8.50 7.03
N ASN A 41 3.10 7.31 7.11
CA ASN A 41 3.24 6.30 6.06
C ASN A 41 2.59 6.77 4.76
N ALA A 42 1.41 7.38 4.80
CA ALA A 42 0.74 7.87 3.59
C ALA A 42 1.57 8.95 2.87
N SER A 43 2.17 9.88 3.64
CA SER A 43 3.05 10.92 3.12
C SER A 43 4.29 10.36 2.43
N LEU A 44 4.86 9.25 2.92
CA LEU A 44 6.06 8.63 2.35
C LEU A 44 5.76 7.66 1.21
N LEU A 45 4.67 6.89 1.29
CA LEU A 45 4.32 5.86 0.31
C LEU A 45 3.81 6.47 -1.01
N ARG A 46 3.16 7.63 -0.96
CA ARG A 46 2.68 8.33 -2.16
C ARG A 46 3.83 8.66 -3.14
N PRO A 47 4.84 9.48 -2.77
CA PRO A 47 5.91 9.84 -3.69
C PRO A 47 6.74 8.62 -4.11
N LEU A 48 6.84 7.59 -3.25
CA LEU A 48 7.50 6.34 -3.61
C LEU A 48 6.76 5.60 -4.74
N THR A 49 5.44 5.53 -4.65
CA THR A 49 4.60 4.87 -5.66
C THR A 49 4.59 5.64 -6.98
N GLU A 50 4.53 6.98 -6.91
CA GLU A 50 4.62 7.84 -8.09
C GLU A 50 5.97 7.65 -8.80
N LYS A 51 7.10 7.67 -8.05
CA LYS A 51 8.43 7.42 -8.62
C LYS A 51 8.57 6.02 -9.21
N ALA A 52 8.05 4.99 -8.53
CA ALA A 52 8.09 3.62 -9.03
C ALA A 52 7.27 3.49 -10.32
N ARG A 53 6.11 4.14 -10.40
CA ARG A 53 5.29 4.17 -11.62
C ARG A 53 6.01 4.89 -12.76
N SER A 54 6.62 6.04 -12.50
CA SER A 54 7.41 6.76 -13.52
C SER A 54 8.57 5.90 -14.01
N ALA A 55 9.33 5.26 -13.13
CA ALA A 55 10.44 4.39 -13.52
C ALA A 55 10.01 3.21 -14.40
N VAL A 56 8.84 2.61 -14.14
CA VAL A 56 8.28 1.55 -15.02
C VAL A 56 7.90 2.11 -16.39
N ARG A 57 7.26 3.29 -16.43
CA ARG A 57 6.86 3.95 -17.68
C ARG A 57 8.04 4.47 -18.50
N ASP A 58 9.13 4.85 -17.84
CA ASP A 58 10.37 5.27 -18.48
C ASP A 58 11.07 4.09 -19.19
N LEU A 59 10.88 2.87 -18.70
CA LEU A 59 11.38 1.64 -19.33
C LEU A 59 10.47 1.17 -20.46
N ASP A 60 9.16 1.15 -20.22
CA ASP A 60 8.14 0.80 -21.22
C ASP A 60 6.86 1.61 -20.97
N PRO A 61 6.51 2.55 -21.86
CA PRO A 61 5.35 3.41 -21.69
C PRO A 61 4.01 2.65 -21.78
N GLU A 62 3.97 1.43 -22.34
CA GLU A 62 2.77 0.60 -22.38
C GLU A 62 2.55 -0.18 -21.07
N ASN A 63 3.55 -0.23 -20.18
CA ASN A 63 3.46 -0.93 -18.91
C ASN A 63 3.05 0.02 -17.77
N ASP A 64 2.02 -0.37 -17.04
CA ASP A 64 1.58 0.33 -15.83
C ASP A 64 1.92 -0.47 -14.56
N LEU A 65 2.33 0.25 -13.51
CA LEU A 65 2.59 -0.36 -12.21
C LEU A 65 1.28 -0.89 -11.61
N THR A 66 1.17 -2.21 -11.53
CA THR A 66 0.01 -2.91 -10.95
C THR A 66 0.23 -3.25 -9.47
N PHE A 67 1.47 -3.58 -9.09
CA PHE A 67 1.79 -4.01 -7.74
C PHE A 67 3.25 -3.71 -7.40
N LEU A 68 3.48 -3.23 -6.18
CA LEU A 68 4.80 -2.91 -5.64
C LEU A 68 4.98 -3.58 -4.29
N ARG A 69 5.90 -4.54 -4.20
CA ARG A 69 6.23 -5.26 -2.97
C ARG A 69 7.60 -4.84 -2.48
N ILE A 70 7.67 -4.32 -1.26
CA ILE A 70 8.91 -3.88 -0.61
C ILE A 70 9.11 -4.74 0.63
N LYS A 71 10.11 -5.61 0.59
CA LYS A 71 10.50 -6.45 1.72
C LYS A 71 11.70 -5.84 2.44
N SER A 72 11.53 -5.56 3.72
CA SER A 72 12.60 -5.20 4.66
C SER A 72 12.84 -6.35 5.63
N LYS A 73 13.96 -6.30 6.37
CA LYS A 73 14.28 -7.33 7.39
C LYS A 73 13.19 -7.47 8.47
N LYS A 74 12.51 -6.37 8.79
CA LYS A 74 11.50 -6.31 9.84
C LYS A 74 10.07 -6.20 9.33
N ASN A 75 9.85 -5.88 8.05
CA ASN A 75 8.52 -5.52 7.58
C ASN A 75 8.41 -5.76 6.09
N GLU A 76 7.22 -6.14 5.64
CA GLU A 76 6.87 -6.17 4.24
C GLU A 76 5.68 -5.25 3.94
N ILE A 77 5.82 -4.48 2.85
CA ILE A 77 4.88 -3.46 2.41
C ILE A 77 4.43 -3.82 1.00
N MET A 78 3.13 -3.86 0.78
CA MET A 78 2.50 -4.30 -0.46
C MET A 78 1.57 -3.21 -0.99
N ILE A 79 2.00 -2.50 -2.02
CA ILE A 79 1.30 -1.33 -2.53
C ILE A 79 0.70 -1.68 -3.88
N ALA A 80 -0.62 -1.53 -4.01
CA ALA A 80 -1.31 -1.62 -5.29
C ALA A 80 -1.80 -0.21 -5.69
N PRO A 81 -1.25 0.39 -6.77
CA PRO A 81 -1.69 1.70 -7.25
C PRO A 81 -3.15 1.65 -7.72
N GLY A 82 -3.98 2.59 -7.24
CA GLY A 82 -5.38 2.72 -7.66
C GLY A 82 -6.39 1.79 -6.97
N LYS A 83 -5.94 0.69 -6.34
CA LYS A 83 -6.79 -0.19 -5.53
C LYS A 83 -6.02 -0.75 -4.34
N ILE A 84 -6.34 -0.26 -3.14
CA ILE A 84 -6.03 -0.89 -1.84
C ILE A 84 -4.53 -0.90 -1.49
N SER A 85 -4.15 -0.28 -0.37
CA SER A 85 -2.79 -0.40 0.17
C SER A 85 -2.73 -1.48 1.25
N ILE A 86 -1.78 -2.40 1.11
CA ILE A 86 -1.64 -3.59 1.96
C ILE A 86 -0.33 -3.44 2.74
N LYS A 87 -0.33 -3.73 4.05
CA LYS A 87 0.89 -3.75 4.87
C LYS A 87 0.95 -5.03 5.67
N THR A 88 1.86 -5.95 5.33
CA THR A 88 1.91 -7.23 6.06
C THR A 88 3.32 -7.73 6.24
N THR A 89 3.62 -7.96 7.53
CA THR A 89 4.50 -9.00 8.10
C THR A 89 5.96 -8.64 8.35
N ALA A 90 6.31 -8.61 9.64
CA ALA A 90 7.59 -9.04 10.19
C ALA A 90 7.50 -10.55 10.42
N GLU A 91 8.49 -11.33 9.98
CA GLU A 91 8.81 -12.57 10.70
C GLU A 91 9.32 -12.24 12.10
#